data_AF-A0A3C1Q0W4-F1
#
_entry.id   AF-A0A3C1Q0W4-F1
#
_cell.length_a   1.000
_cell.length_b   1.000
_cell.length_c   1.000
_cell.angle_alpha   90.00
_cell.angle_beta   90.00
_cell.angle_gamma   90.00
#
_symmetry.space_group_name_H-M   'P 1'
#
loop_
_entity.id
_entity.type
_entity.pdbx_description
1 polymer ?
#
loop_
_entity_poly.entity_id
_entity_poly.type
_entity_poly.pdbx_seq_one_letter_code
_entity_poly.pdbx_strand_id
1 'polypeptide(L)'
;GPGTFDFIAVNLAEPADVLEFLVDGVVLATGPGVGSGDSLVSFFTPGASGVIPPGRHRVQLRFRKDFSGADAAIRTSTGLPFDGALIDDIKFTPDNNFEAFVSQYGAGFDPNPDADADGDGYSNHQEYAFGGDVLVADIPSYLPQLVVDGELSYIEYGIDPSRPDLNYTAQQSTDLENWQPVELSSLHRLEGNYEVYRIPVIAAQGRRHLYYRVLASNK
;
A
#
# COMPACT_ATOMS: atom_id res chain seq x y z
N GLY A 1 -2.44 -3.26 -10.34
CA GLY A 1 -1.06 -3.30 -9.84
C GLY A 1 -0.86 -4.61 -9.12
N PRO A 2 0.38 -5.07 -8.94
CA PRO A 2 0.64 -6.23 -8.12
C PRO A 2 0.23 -5.96 -6.67
N GLY A 3 -0.17 -6.98 -5.94
CA GLY A 3 -0.66 -6.84 -4.58
C GLY A 3 -1.47 -8.05 -4.14
N THR A 4 -1.91 -8.03 -2.88
CA THR A 4 -2.82 -9.04 -2.34
C THR A 4 -4.22 -8.45 -2.22
N PHE A 5 -5.22 -9.15 -2.79
CA PHE A 5 -6.63 -8.86 -2.62
C PHE A 5 -7.22 -9.82 -1.58
N ASP A 6 -7.70 -9.26 -0.48
CA ASP A 6 -8.27 -9.98 0.65
C ASP A 6 -9.74 -9.61 0.85
N PHE A 7 -10.49 -10.57 1.40
CA PHE A 7 -11.85 -10.38 1.90
C PHE A 7 -12.19 -11.51 2.87
N ILE A 8 -13.23 -11.28 3.67
CA ILE A 8 -13.90 -12.32 4.45
C ILE A 8 -15.33 -12.42 3.94
N ALA A 9 -15.78 -13.63 3.64
CA ALA A 9 -17.14 -13.87 3.20
C ALA A 9 -17.80 -15.02 3.95
N VAL A 10 -19.12 -14.97 4.00
CA VAL A 10 -19.97 -16.07 4.46
C VAL A 10 -20.98 -16.34 3.35
N ASN A 11 -20.98 -17.57 2.84
CA ASN A 11 -21.95 -18.01 1.85
C ASN A 11 -23.16 -18.63 2.56
N LEU A 12 -24.21 -17.81 2.73
CA LEU A 12 -25.48 -18.15 3.38
C LEU A 12 -26.43 -18.80 2.37
N ALA A 13 -25.99 -19.88 1.75
CA ALA A 13 -26.72 -20.60 0.73
C ALA A 13 -26.55 -22.11 0.93
N GLU A 14 -27.24 -22.91 0.12
CA GLU A 14 -27.04 -24.35 0.11
C GLU A 14 -25.68 -24.76 -0.50
N PRO A 15 -25.15 -25.97 -0.22
CA PRO A 15 -23.81 -26.35 -0.66
C PRO A 15 -23.56 -26.32 -2.18
N ALA A 16 -24.63 -26.37 -2.99
CA ALA A 16 -24.56 -26.28 -4.44
C ALA A 16 -24.51 -24.84 -4.97
N ASP A 17 -24.95 -23.88 -4.16
CA ASP A 17 -24.78 -22.45 -4.37
C ASP A 17 -23.39 -22.01 -3.93
N VAL A 18 -22.66 -21.34 -4.81
CA VAL A 18 -21.24 -21.04 -4.56
C VAL A 18 -20.96 -19.55 -4.64
N LEU A 19 -20.02 -19.11 -3.80
CA LEU A 19 -19.34 -17.82 -3.96
C LEU A 19 -17.97 -18.07 -4.59
N GLU A 20 -17.73 -17.48 -5.74
CA GLU A 20 -16.48 -17.63 -6.48
C GLU A 20 -15.68 -16.32 -6.44
N PHE A 21 -14.37 -16.46 -6.28
CA PHE A 21 -13.40 -15.38 -6.46
C PHE A 21 -12.70 -15.55 -7.82
N LEU A 22 -12.73 -14.51 -8.64
CA LEU A 22 -12.18 -14.52 -9.98
C LEU A 22 -11.24 -13.35 -10.23
N VAL A 23 -10.23 -13.61 -11.06
CA VAL A 23 -9.36 -12.59 -11.64
C VAL A 23 -9.34 -12.80 -13.15
N ASP A 24 -9.65 -11.75 -13.91
CA ASP A 24 -9.74 -11.76 -15.38
C ASP A 24 -10.63 -12.86 -15.96
N GLY A 25 -11.69 -13.21 -15.23
CA GLY A 25 -12.66 -14.24 -15.61
C GLY A 25 -12.24 -15.67 -15.27
N VAL A 26 -11.06 -15.88 -14.70
CA VAL A 26 -10.60 -17.19 -14.19
C VAL A 26 -11.01 -17.35 -12.74
N VAL A 27 -11.67 -18.47 -12.40
CA VAL A 27 -12.02 -18.81 -11.01
C VAL A 27 -10.77 -19.26 -10.27
N LEU A 28 -10.39 -18.54 -9.21
CA LEU A 28 -9.21 -18.82 -8.39
C LEU A 28 -9.55 -19.49 -7.06
N ALA A 29 -10.77 -19.28 -6.55
CA ALA A 29 -11.25 -19.94 -5.35
C ALA A 29 -12.79 -20.04 -5.36
N THR A 30 -13.32 -21.05 -4.67
CA THR A 30 -14.75 -21.32 -4.56
C THR A 30 -15.11 -21.65 -3.12
N GLY A 31 -16.00 -20.85 -2.53
CA GLY A 31 -16.60 -21.08 -1.22
C GLY A 31 -17.99 -21.73 -1.36
N PRO A 32 -18.18 -23.00 -0.96
CA PRO A 32 -19.51 -23.63 -0.97
C PRO A 32 -20.44 -22.98 0.06
N GLY A 33 -21.75 -23.08 -0.16
CA GLY A 33 -22.74 -22.67 0.83
C GLY A 33 -22.67 -23.54 2.08
N VAL A 34 -22.89 -22.93 3.25
CA VAL A 34 -22.80 -23.65 4.54
C VAL A 34 -23.96 -24.62 4.78
N GLY A 35 -25.04 -24.55 3.99
CA GLY A 35 -26.21 -25.41 4.14
C GLY A 35 -26.94 -25.24 5.49
N SER A 36 -27.94 -26.09 5.73
CA SER A 36 -28.78 -26.06 6.95
C SER A 36 -28.25 -26.92 8.11
N GLY A 37 -27.13 -27.64 7.88
CA GLY A 37 -26.69 -28.74 8.74
C GLY A 37 -25.43 -28.49 9.57
N ASP A 38 -24.56 -27.53 9.19
CA ASP A 38 -23.37 -27.23 9.96
C ASP A 38 -23.65 -26.14 11.00
N SER A 39 -23.45 -26.47 12.28
CA SER A 39 -23.66 -25.55 13.40
C SER A 39 -22.55 -24.47 13.51
N LEU A 40 -21.61 -24.42 12.55
CA LEU A 40 -20.51 -23.46 12.50
C LEU A 40 -20.54 -22.72 11.15
N VAL A 41 -20.60 -21.39 11.22
CA VAL A 41 -20.46 -20.52 10.05
C VAL A 41 -19.02 -20.64 9.53
N SER A 42 -18.83 -21.20 8.33
CA SER A 42 -17.52 -21.26 7.68
C SER A 42 -17.24 -19.96 6.93
N PHE A 43 -16.10 -19.33 7.24
CA PHE A 43 -15.63 -18.15 6.51
C PHE A 43 -14.90 -18.56 5.23
N PHE A 44 -15.27 -17.95 4.12
CA PHE A 44 -14.56 -18.03 2.86
C PHE A 44 -13.60 -16.84 2.74
N THR A 45 -12.33 -17.14 2.49
CA THR A 45 -11.28 -16.16 2.24
C THR A 45 -10.50 -16.59 0.99
N PRO A 46 -9.88 -15.65 0.25
CA PRO A 46 -9.13 -16.00 -0.96
C PRO A 46 -7.79 -16.71 -0.62
N GLY A 47 -7.21 -16.44 0.56
CA GLY A 47 -5.90 -16.98 0.95
C GLY A 47 -4.84 -16.69 -0.11
N ALA A 48 -4.00 -17.67 -0.44
CA ALA A 48 -2.96 -17.53 -1.46
C ALA A 48 -3.50 -17.18 -2.87
N SER A 49 -4.77 -17.50 -3.17
CA SER A 49 -5.40 -17.12 -4.43
C SER A 49 -5.58 -15.60 -4.56
N GLY A 50 -5.51 -14.84 -3.45
CA GLY A 50 -5.62 -13.39 -3.42
C GLY A 50 -4.44 -12.63 -4.03
N VAL A 51 -3.32 -13.30 -4.33
CA VAL A 51 -2.15 -12.65 -4.95
C VAL A 51 -2.47 -12.25 -6.40
N ILE A 52 -2.41 -10.94 -6.66
CA ILE A 52 -2.65 -10.33 -7.97
C ILE A 52 -1.29 -9.98 -8.60
N PRO A 53 -0.99 -10.46 -9.82
CA PRO A 53 0.28 -10.18 -10.48
C PRO A 53 0.38 -8.73 -11.00
N PRO A 54 1.56 -8.31 -11.48
CA PRO A 54 1.72 -7.02 -12.14
C PRO A 54 0.80 -6.87 -13.36
N GLY A 55 0.14 -5.72 -13.46
CA GLY A 55 -0.75 -5.40 -14.57
C GLY A 55 -2.08 -4.78 -14.15
N ARG A 56 -2.94 -4.59 -15.15
CA ARG A 56 -4.35 -4.19 -14.95
C ARG A 56 -5.20 -5.46 -14.97
N HIS A 57 -5.82 -5.76 -13.83
CA HIS A 57 -6.64 -6.95 -13.64
C HIS A 57 -8.06 -6.55 -13.26
N ARG A 58 -9.03 -7.38 -13.63
CA ARG A 58 -10.41 -7.30 -13.18
C ARG A 58 -10.66 -8.36 -12.12
N VAL A 59 -10.84 -7.91 -10.88
CA VAL A 59 -11.28 -8.77 -9.77
C VAL A 59 -12.80 -8.86 -9.75
N GLN A 60 -13.33 -10.06 -9.52
CA GLN A 60 -14.77 -10.30 -9.38
C GLN A 60 -15.06 -11.26 -8.22
N LEU A 61 -16.09 -10.92 -7.44
CA LEU A 61 -16.77 -11.86 -6.55
C LEU A 61 -18.11 -12.22 -7.21
N ARG A 62 -18.35 -13.50 -7.42
CA ARG A 62 -19.53 -14.01 -8.13
C ARG A 62 -20.28 -15.00 -7.27
N PHE A 63 -21.48 -14.63 -6.85
CA PHE A 63 -22.44 -15.60 -6.32
C PHE A 63 -23.13 -16.31 -7.48
N ARG A 64 -23.12 -17.65 -7.47
CA ARG A 64 -23.76 -18.49 -8.48
C ARG A 64 -24.77 -19.39 -7.79
N LYS A 65 -26.05 -19.09 -8.02
CA LYS A 65 -27.16 -19.96 -7.64
C LYS A 65 -27.23 -21.16 -8.58
N ASP A 66 -27.57 -22.32 -8.04
CA ASP A 66 -27.90 -23.49 -8.83
C ASP A 66 -29.34 -23.38 -9.40
N PHE A 67 -29.79 -24.39 -10.14
CA PHE A 67 -31.11 -24.40 -10.76
C PHE A 67 -32.14 -25.22 -9.99
N SER A 68 -31.77 -25.85 -8.87
CA SER A 68 -32.74 -26.47 -7.98
C SER A 68 -33.32 -25.37 -7.11
N GLY A 69 -34.63 -25.13 -7.16
CA GLY A 69 -35.30 -24.10 -6.35
C GLY A 69 -35.35 -24.41 -4.85
N ALA A 70 -34.33 -25.09 -4.31
CA ALA A 70 -34.08 -25.16 -2.89
C ALA A 70 -33.42 -23.84 -2.46
N ASP A 71 -33.63 -23.48 -1.20
CA ASP A 71 -33.09 -22.26 -0.63
C ASP A 71 -32.43 -22.57 0.71
N ALA A 72 -31.48 -21.74 1.14
CA ALA A 72 -30.85 -21.84 2.45
C ALA A 72 -31.90 -21.82 3.58
N ALA A 73 -31.59 -22.53 4.67
CA ALA A 73 -32.44 -22.56 5.86
C ALA A 73 -32.46 -21.23 6.64
N ILE A 74 -31.59 -20.28 6.31
CA ILE A 74 -31.55 -18.97 6.96
C ILE A 74 -32.70 -18.13 6.43
N ARG A 75 -33.64 -17.85 7.33
CA ARG A 75 -34.81 -17.01 7.04
C ARG A 75 -34.54 -15.58 7.46
N THR A 76 -34.97 -14.63 6.64
CA THR A 76 -35.02 -13.22 7.03
C THR A 76 -35.96 -13.04 8.23
N SER A 77 -35.96 -11.85 8.85
CA SER A 77 -36.95 -11.47 9.86
C SER A 77 -38.40 -11.51 9.33
N THR A 78 -38.59 -11.58 8.00
CA THR A 78 -39.89 -11.74 7.34
C THR A 78 -40.21 -13.20 6.99
N GLY A 79 -39.36 -14.17 7.37
CA GLY A 79 -39.58 -15.60 7.19
C GLY A 79 -39.28 -16.12 5.77
N LEU A 80 -38.85 -15.25 4.86
CA LEU A 80 -38.53 -15.61 3.49
C LEU A 80 -37.17 -16.32 3.43
N PRO A 81 -37.07 -17.40 2.63
CA PRO A 81 -35.78 -18.00 2.34
C PRO A 81 -34.87 -17.01 1.61
N PHE A 82 -33.58 -17.09 1.88
CA PHE A 82 -32.57 -16.21 1.31
C PHE A 82 -31.33 -17.04 0.94
N ASP A 83 -30.90 -16.92 -0.32
CA ASP A 83 -29.57 -17.35 -0.74
C ASP A 83 -28.75 -16.12 -1.12
N GLY A 84 -27.55 -16.08 -0.57
CA GLY A 84 -26.59 -15.05 -0.92
C GLY A 84 -25.35 -15.13 -0.07
N ALA A 85 -24.47 -14.18 -0.28
CA ALA A 85 -23.25 -14.07 0.50
C ALA A 85 -23.18 -12.71 1.21
N LEU A 86 -22.65 -12.73 2.42
CA LEU A 86 -22.17 -11.53 3.10
C LEU A 86 -20.67 -11.45 2.88
N ILE A 87 -20.18 -10.28 2.50
CA ILE A 87 -18.76 -10.03 2.23
C ILE A 87 -18.36 -8.81 3.05
N ASP A 88 -17.23 -8.90 3.73
CA ASP A 88 -16.66 -7.85 4.55
C ASP A 88 -15.13 -7.83 4.39
N ASP A 89 -14.49 -6.81 4.96
CA ASP A 89 -13.04 -6.60 4.98
C ASP A 89 -12.40 -6.69 3.58
N ILE A 90 -13.10 -6.15 2.57
CA ILE A 90 -12.59 -6.10 1.20
C ILE A 90 -11.43 -5.11 1.16
N LYS A 91 -10.23 -5.63 0.92
CA LYS A 91 -9.00 -4.85 0.92
C LYS A 91 -8.09 -5.26 -0.24
N PHE A 92 -7.46 -4.26 -0.84
CA PHE A 92 -6.31 -4.48 -1.71
C PHE A 92 -5.08 -3.89 -1.03
N THR A 93 -4.05 -4.71 -0.81
CA THR A 93 -2.76 -4.30 -0.29
C THR A 93 -1.76 -4.35 -1.45
N PRO A 94 -1.30 -3.21 -1.99
CA PRO A 94 -0.33 -3.19 -3.08
C PRO A 94 1.00 -3.83 -2.66
N ASP A 95 1.61 -4.61 -3.55
CA ASP A 95 2.99 -5.12 -3.40
C ASP A 95 3.97 -4.05 -3.91
N ASN A 96 3.82 -2.83 -3.41
CA ASN A 96 4.72 -1.72 -3.72
C ASN A 96 5.67 -1.56 -2.54
N ASN A 97 6.69 -2.42 -2.51
CA ASN A 97 7.73 -2.42 -1.51
C ASN A 97 9.13 -2.42 -2.16
N PHE A 98 10.16 -2.12 -1.38
CA PHE A 98 11.53 -2.05 -1.88
C PHE A 98 11.98 -3.34 -2.58
N GLU A 99 11.63 -4.51 -2.04
CA GLU A 99 12.00 -5.82 -2.63
C GLU A 99 11.36 -6.00 -4.03
N ALA A 100 10.07 -5.71 -4.16
CA ALA A 100 9.36 -5.75 -5.43
C ALA A 100 9.94 -4.73 -6.43
N PHE A 101 10.28 -3.53 -5.96
CA PHE A 101 10.94 -2.50 -6.76
C PHE A 101 12.30 -2.99 -7.30
N VAL A 102 13.18 -3.53 -6.45
CA VAL A 102 14.50 -3.99 -6.93
C VAL A 102 14.42 -5.26 -7.78
N SER A 103 13.40 -6.10 -7.58
CA SER A 103 13.21 -7.34 -8.34
C SER A 103 12.98 -7.12 -9.84
N GLN A 104 12.62 -5.91 -10.26
CA GLN A 104 12.41 -5.57 -11.66
C GLN A 104 13.74 -5.42 -12.44
N TYR A 105 14.86 -5.27 -11.72
CA TYR A 105 16.18 -5.10 -12.32
C TYR A 105 16.88 -6.45 -12.50
N GLY A 106 17.49 -6.62 -13.67
CA GLY A 106 18.10 -7.88 -14.10
C GLY A 106 19.51 -8.11 -13.55
N ALA A 107 20.16 -9.15 -14.07
CA ALA A 107 21.53 -9.49 -13.72
C ALA A 107 22.49 -8.31 -13.96
N GLY A 108 23.23 -7.91 -12.92
CA GLY A 108 24.18 -6.80 -12.94
C GLY A 108 23.76 -5.60 -12.08
N PHE A 109 22.51 -5.55 -11.65
CA PHE A 109 22.05 -4.62 -10.61
C PHE A 109 22.40 -5.17 -9.22
N ASP A 110 22.94 -4.32 -8.33
CA ASP A 110 23.11 -4.65 -6.91
C ASP A 110 21.82 -4.27 -6.16
N PRO A 111 20.98 -5.22 -5.72
CA PRO A 111 19.71 -4.92 -5.08
C PRO A 111 19.85 -4.50 -3.60
N ASN A 112 21.07 -4.37 -3.08
CA ASN A 112 21.28 -3.92 -1.72
C ASN A 112 20.69 -2.51 -1.50
N PRO A 113 19.86 -2.28 -0.46
CA PRO A 113 19.31 -0.96 -0.14
C PRO A 113 20.34 0.17 -0.02
N ASP A 114 21.55 -0.18 0.42
CA ASP A 114 22.65 0.77 0.64
C ASP A 114 23.59 0.87 -0.57
N ALA A 115 23.37 0.08 -1.62
CA ALA A 115 24.13 0.23 -2.86
C ALA A 115 23.71 1.49 -3.60
N ASP A 116 24.67 2.04 -4.36
CA ASP A 116 24.53 3.19 -5.25
C ASP A 116 24.76 2.63 -6.66
N ALA A 117 23.68 2.19 -7.30
CA ALA A 117 23.75 1.34 -8.47
C ALA A 117 24.23 2.08 -9.73
N ASP A 118 24.02 3.39 -9.80
CA ASP A 118 24.41 4.24 -10.92
C ASP A 118 25.59 5.19 -10.60
N GLY A 119 25.99 5.29 -9.32
CA GLY A 119 27.19 5.98 -8.87
C GLY A 119 27.01 7.48 -8.65
N ASP A 120 25.79 7.95 -8.41
CA ASP A 120 25.49 9.38 -8.22
C ASP A 120 25.56 9.84 -6.74
N GLY A 121 25.75 8.90 -5.83
CA GLY A 121 25.86 9.13 -4.40
C GLY A 121 24.55 8.98 -3.62
N TYR A 122 23.45 8.57 -4.28
CA TYR A 122 22.20 8.18 -3.64
C TYR A 122 22.09 6.67 -3.57
N SER A 123 21.67 6.15 -2.41
CA SER A 123 21.44 4.71 -2.31
C SER A 123 20.14 4.32 -3.02
N ASN A 124 20.06 3.08 -3.48
CA ASN A 124 18.85 2.49 -4.06
C ASN A 124 17.61 2.76 -3.20
N HIS A 125 17.76 2.72 -1.87
CA HIS A 125 16.68 2.99 -0.94
C HIS A 125 16.30 4.48 -0.88
N GLN A 126 17.25 5.41 -1.02
CA GLN A 126 16.96 6.84 -1.15
C GLN A 126 16.22 7.14 -2.45
N GLU A 127 16.64 6.52 -3.55
CA GLU A 127 15.95 6.65 -4.83
C GLU A 127 14.55 6.05 -4.79
N TYR A 128 14.41 4.87 -4.21
CA TYR A 128 13.10 4.28 -3.93
C TYR A 128 12.27 5.15 -2.98
N ALA A 129 12.84 5.84 -1.99
CA ALA A 129 12.05 6.67 -1.08
C ALA A 129 11.65 8.03 -1.70
N PHE A 130 12.50 8.61 -2.54
CA PHE A 130 12.37 10.00 -2.99
C PHE A 130 12.22 10.15 -4.52
N GLY A 131 11.91 9.06 -5.22
CA GLY A 131 11.55 9.09 -6.63
C GLY A 131 12.71 9.37 -7.56
N GLY A 132 13.84 8.70 -7.33
CA GLY A 132 14.97 8.60 -8.26
C GLY A 132 14.83 7.43 -9.24
N ASP A 133 15.79 7.31 -10.15
CA ASP A 133 15.92 6.21 -11.09
C ASP A 133 17.27 5.53 -10.92
N VAL A 134 17.27 4.36 -10.27
CA VAL A 134 18.48 3.59 -9.87
C VAL A 134 19.39 3.12 -10.99
N LEU A 135 19.09 3.48 -12.23
CA LEU A 135 19.89 3.18 -13.42
C LEU A 135 20.45 4.44 -14.08
N VAL A 136 20.12 5.63 -13.59
CA VAL A 136 20.40 6.91 -14.22
C VAL A 136 20.89 7.90 -13.18
N ALA A 137 22.20 8.14 -13.20
CA ALA A 137 22.83 9.10 -12.30
C ALA A 137 22.13 10.47 -12.34
N ASP A 138 21.33 10.75 -11.31
CA ASP A 138 20.45 11.89 -11.24
C ASP A 138 20.38 12.46 -9.81
N ILE A 139 19.36 13.26 -9.53
CA ILE A 139 19.06 13.69 -8.17
C ILE A 139 17.60 13.33 -7.96
N PRO A 140 17.27 12.41 -7.03
CA PRO A 140 15.90 12.03 -6.76
C PRO A 140 15.02 13.25 -6.50
N SER A 141 13.94 13.37 -7.28
CA SER A 141 13.18 14.62 -7.43
C SER A 141 12.53 15.12 -6.13
N TYR A 142 12.31 14.22 -5.16
CA TYR A 142 11.59 14.51 -3.93
C TYR A 142 12.47 14.47 -2.68
N LEU A 143 13.79 14.52 -2.83
CA LEU A 143 14.71 14.64 -1.70
C LEU A 143 14.43 15.91 -0.88
N PRO A 144 14.73 15.89 0.43
CA PRO A 144 14.66 17.09 1.26
C PRO A 144 15.55 18.22 0.72
N GLN A 145 14.91 19.33 0.38
CA GLN A 145 15.59 20.51 -0.18
C GLN A 145 15.11 21.80 0.47
N LEU A 146 15.99 22.81 0.52
CA LEU A 146 15.62 24.14 0.97
C LEU A 146 14.91 24.89 -0.16
N VAL A 147 13.68 25.32 0.10
CA VAL A 147 12.86 26.13 -0.82
C VAL A 147 12.55 27.47 -0.17
N VAL A 148 12.67 28.55 -0.94
CA VAL A 148 12.24 29.90 -0.53
C VAL A 148 10.92 30.21 -1.23
N ASP A 149 9.90 30.58 -0.44
CA ASP A 149 8.58 30.95 -0.94
C ASP A 149 8.18 32.29 -0.30
N GLY A 150 8.33 33.36 -1.08
CA GLY A 150 8.22 34.73 -0.59
C GLY A 150 9.33 35.07 0.42
N GLU A 151 8.93 35.52 1.62
CA GLU A 151 9.84 35.85 2.73
C GLU A 151 10.15 34.65 3.63
N LEU A 152 9.53 33.50 3.37
CA LEU A 152 9.64 32.31 4.20
C LEU A 152 10.53 31.26 3.54
N SER A 153 11.19 30.46 4.37
CA SER A 153 12.03 29.34 3.94
C SER A 153 11.47 28.04 4.50
N TYR A 154 11.57 26.98 3.71
CA TYR A 154 11.02 25.67 4.03
C TYR A 154 12.01 24.57 3.66
N ILE A 155 12.02 23.49 4.42
CA ILE A 155 12.53 22.21 3.92
C ILE A 155 11.35 21.50 3.27
N GLU A 156 11.44 21.27 1.97
CA GLU A 156 10.43 20.58 1.17
C GLU A 156 10.91 19.16 0.83
N TYR A 157 10.01 18.18 0.90
CA TYR A 157 10.28 16.78 0.54
C TYR A 157 8.99 16.09 0.11
N GLY A 158 9.07 15.05 -0.70
CA GLY A 158 7.91 14.28 -1.15
C GLY A 158 7.80 12.91 -0.49
N ILE A 159 6.57 12.44 -0.35
CA ILE A 159 6.20 11.12 0.13
C ILE A 159 5.35 10.46 -0.96
N ASP A 160 5.67 9.24 -1.36
CA ASP A 160 4.77 8.42 -2.17
C ASP A 160 3.89 7.58 -1.23
N PRO A 161 2.61 7.92 -1.02
CA PRO A 161 1.72 7.18 -0.14
C PRO A 161 1.40 5.77 -0.68
N SER A 162 1.72 5.49 -1.95
CA SER A 162 1.55 4.16 -2.53
C SER A 162 2.65 3.17 -2.11
N ARG A 163 3.69 3.60 -1.37
CA ARG A 163 4.75 2.77 -0.79
C ARG A 163 4.48 2.49 0.69
N PRO A 164 3.57 1.55 1.02
CA PRO A 164 3.16 1.31 2.40
C PRO A 164 4.29 0.79 3.28
N ASP A 165 5.38 0.27 2.71
CA ASP A 165 6.55 -0.22 3.43
C ASP A 165 7.45 0.88 3.99
N LEU A 166 7.23 2.15 3.62
CA LEU A 166 8.01 3.28 4.13
C LEU A 166 7.28 4.09 5.22
N ASN A 167 8.06 4.54 6.19
CA ASN A 167 7.74 5.59 7.16
C ASN A 167 8.67 6.77 6.94
N TYR A 168 8.13 7.99 6.92
CA TYR A 168 8.91 9.22 6.81
C TYR A 168 8.81 10.01 8.11
N THR A 169 9.95 10.34 8.70
CA THR A 169 10.02 11.19 9.90
C THR A 169 10.89 12.40 9.62
N ALA A 170 10.26 13.57 9.56
CA ALA A 170 10.96 14.85 9.58
C ALA A 170 11.66 15.04 10.93
N GLN A 171 12.95 15.37 10.89
CA GLN A 171 13.76 15.56 12.10
C GLN A 171 14.62 16.82 12.00
N GLN A 172 14.94 17.39 13.15
CA GLN A 172 15.87 18.50 13.29
C GLN A 172 16.95 18.18 14.34
N SER A 173 18.10 18.82 14.21
CA SER A 173 19.22 18.69 15.14
C SER A 173 19.97 20.01 15.27
N THR A 174 20.63 20.21 16.41
CA THR A 174 21.53 21.35 16.65
C THR A 174 23.01 20.98 16.57
N ASP A 175 23.33 19.69 16.47
CA ASP A 175 24.69 19.14 16.58
C ASP A 175 25.01 18.04 15.55
N LEU A 176 24.05 17.67 14.68
CA LEU A 176 24.12 16.55 13.72
C LEU A 176 24.15 15.16 14.35
N GLU A 177 24.11 15.06 15.68
CA GLU A 177 24.19 13.80 16.41
C GLU A 177 22.83 13.46 17.06
N ASN A 178 22.25 14.42 17.77
CA ASN A 178 20.98 14.28 18.47
C ASN A 178 19.84 14.82 17.61
N TRP A 179 19.03 13.90 17.08
CA TRP A 179 17.91 14.21 16.19
C TRP A 179 16.58 14.10 16.92
N GLN A 180 15.71 15.08 16.72
CA GLN A 180 14.37 15.14 17.32
C GLN A 180 13.32 15.30 16.20
N PRO A 181 12.14 14.69 16.32
CA PRO A 181 11.06 14.89 15.36
C PRO A 181 10.66 16.37 15.21
N VAL A 182 10.20 16.75 14.01
CA VAL A 182 9.63 18.07 13.74
C VAL A 182 8.11 17.96 13.64
N GLU A 183 7.40 18.61 14.56
CA GLU A 183 5.94 18.58 14.61
C GLU A 183 5.26 19.48 13.57
N LEU A 184 5.99 20.48 13.06
CA LEU A 184 5.45 21.48 12.12
C LEU A 184 5.47 21.03 10.65
N SER A 185 5.77 19.76 10.38
CA SER A 185 5.70 19.22 9.02
C SER A 185 4.25 19.16 8.56
N SER A 186 3.94 19.79 7.42
CA SER A 186 2.58 19.85 6.88
C SER A 186 2.54 19.60 5.38
N LEU A 187 1.49 18.94 4.90
CA LEU A 187 1.22 18.77 3.48
C LEU A 187 1.07 20.13 2.80
N HIS A 188 1.81 20.35 1.72
CA HIS A 188 1.79 21.57 0.92
C HIS A 188 1.02 21.38 -0.39
N ARG A 189 1.35 20.33 -1.17
CA ARG A 189 0.69 20.05 -2.46
C ARG A 189 0.71 18.57 -2.82
N LEU A 190 -0.09 18.21 -3.82
CA LEU A 190 -0.01 16.94 -4.52
C LEU A 190 0.70 17.14 -5.86
N GLU A 191 1.63 16.26 -6.19
CA GLU A 191 2.40 16.30 -7.44
C GLU A 191 2.50 14.89 -8.03
N GLY A 192 1.63 14.59 -9.00
CA GLY A 192 1.49 13.21 -9.49
C GLY A 192 1.03 12.28 -8.37
N ASN A 193 1.84 11.25 -8.09
CA ASN A 193 1.60 10.31 -6.99
C ASN A 193 2.20 10.78 -5.66
N TYR A 194 2.95 11.89 -5.62
CA TYR A 194 3.64 12.33 -4.42
C TYR A 194 2.84 13.36 -3.64
N GLU A 195 2.83 13.20 -2.32
CA GLU A 195 2.43 14.21 -1.35
C GLU A 195 3.67 15.02 -0.97
N VAL A 196 3.69 16.31 -1.32
CA VAL A 196 4.83 17.18 -1.03
C VAL A 196 4.59 17.91 0.29
N TYR A 197 5.47 17.68 1.26
CA TYR A 197 5.44 18.25 2.60
C TYR A 197 6.44 19.39 2.75
N ARG A 198 6.14 20.31 3.67
CA ARG A 198 7.02 21.41 4.05
C ARG A 198 7.22 21.46 5.56
N ILE A 199 8.44 21.79 5.96
CA ILE A 199 8.83 22.14 7.32
C ILE A 199 9.24 23.61 7.31
N PRO A 200 8.58 24.51 8.07
CA PRO A 200 9.01 25.90 8.14
C PRO A 200 10.38 26.00 8.79
N VAL A 201 11.31 26.65 8.11
CA VAL A 201 12.64 27.00 8.65
C VAL A 201 12.48 28.28 9.44
N ILE A 202 12.30 28.15 10.74
CA ILE A 202 12.22 29.29 11.64
C ILE A 202 13.64 29.71 11.97
N ALA A 203 13.97 30.98 11.71
CA ALA A 203 15.25 31.56 12.10
C ALA A 203 15.51 31.20 13.56
N ALA A 204 16.60 30.47 13.79
CA ALA A 204 16.93 29.97 15.11
C ALA A 204 16.96 31.14 16.09
N GLN A 205 16.04 31.16 17.05
CA GLN A 205 16.00 32.14 18.13
C GLN A 205 17.28 32.02 19.00
N GLY A 206 18.39 32.58 18.52
CA GLY A 206 19.69 32.54 19.18
C GLY A 206 20.53 31.28 19.00
N ARG A 207 20.18 30.31 18.14
CA ARG A 207 21.06 29.14 17.86
C ARG A 207 21.89 29.38 16.60
N ARG A 208 23.18 29.03 16.64
CA ARG A 208 24.10 29.25 15.51
C ARG A 208 23.77 28.38 14.30
N HIS A 209 23.33 27.14 14.52
CA HIS A 209 22.99 26.20 13.45
C HIS A 209 21.76 25.36 13.84
N LEU A 210 20.89 25.11 12.86
CA LEU A 210 19.77 24.18 12.94
C LEU A 210 19.79 23.35 11.67
N TYR A 211 19.90 22.04 11.82
CA TYR A 211 19.98 21.07 10.73
C TYR A 211 18.66 20.34 10.61
N TYR A 212 18.33 19.93 9.39
CA TYR A 212 17.10 19.20 9.08
C TYR A 212 17.44 17.95 8.28
N ARG A 213 16.67 16.88 8.50
CA ARG A 213 16.68 15.69 7.65
C ARG A 213 15.29 15.08 7.62
N VAL A 214 15.05 14.23 6.64
CA VAL A 214 13.89 13.33 6.62
C VAL A 214 14.43 11.91 6.64
N LEU A 215 14.06 11.15 7.67
CA LEU A 215 14.40 9.74 7.76
C LEU A 215 13.30 8.94 7.07
N ALA A 216 13.62 8.28 5.96
CA ALA A 216 12.80 7.22 5.37
C ALA A 216 13.27 5.88 5.95
N SER A 217 12.37 5.16 6.61
CA SER A 217 12.67 3.86 7.23
C SER A 217 11.60 2.84 6.90
N ASN A 218 11.97 1.57 6.81
CA ASN A 218 11.00 0.50 6.62
C ASN A 218 10.00 0.41 7.79
N LYS A 219 8.76 0.03 7.49
CA LYS A 219 7.73 -0.31 8.48
C LYS A 219 7.95 -1.69 9.11
#